data_AF-A0A0B0ECV5-F1
#
_entry.id   AF-A0A0B0ECV5-F1
#
_cell.length_a   1.000
_cell.length_b   1.000
_cell.length_c   1.000
_cell.angle_alpha   90.00
_cell.angle_beta   90.00
_cell.angle_gamma   90.00
#
_symmetry.space_group_name_H-M   'P 1'
#
loop_
_entity.id
_entity.type
_entity.pdbx_description
1 polymer ?
#
loop_
_entity_poly.entity_id
_entity_poly.type
_entity_poly.pdbx_seq_one_letter_code
_entity_poly.pdbx_strand_id
1 'polypeptide(L)' 'MDHHPVSNGEDGYSLEVFDVLGNTIAVITLPESSIEPLTENEIFNVRSLEVA' A
#
# COMPACT_ATOMS: atom_id res chain seq x y z
N MET A 1 -6.16 -12.05 -10.32
CA MET A 1 -6.89 -11.41 -9.21
C MET A 1 -7.21 -12.52 -8.23
N ASP A 2 -6.31 -12.74 -7.27
CA ASP A 2 -6.45 -13.78 -6.24
C ASP A 2 -7.28 -13.20 -5.09
N HIS A 3 -8.55 -13.61 -5.03
CA HIS A 3 -9.49 -13.19 -4.00
C HIS A 3 -9.48 -14.20 -2.86
N HIS A 4 -9.06 -13.78 -1.66
CA HIS A 4 -8.97 -14.60 -0.46
C HIS A 4 -10.10 -14.22 0.52
N PRO A 5 -11.27 -14.87 0.44
CA PRO A 5 -12.39 -14.56 1.32
C PRO A 5 -12.13 -15.02 2.75
N VAL A 6 -12.30 -14.11 3.71
CA VAL A 6 -12.27 -14.40 5.15
C VAL A 6 -13.69 -14.35 5.71
N SER A 7 -14.12 -15.43 6.36
CA SER A 7 -15.53 -15.71 6.72
C SER A 7 -16.21 -14.72 7.69
N ASN A 8 -15.52 -13.65 8.11
CA ASN A 8 -16.08 -12.55 8.91
C ASN A 8 -15.13 -11.33 8.94
N GLY A 9 -14.29 -11.19 7.91
CA GLY A 9 -13.28 -10.13 7.81
C GLY A 9 -13.52 -9.31 6.55
N GLU A 10 -13.02 -8.08 6.55
CA GLU A 10 -12.97 -7.25 5.36
C GLU A 10 -11.98 -7.81 4.33
N ASP A 11 -12.17 -7.43 3.06
CA ASP A 11 -11.30 -7.86 1.97
C ASP A 11 -9.87 -7.37 2.23
N GLY A 12 -8.93 -8.30 2.14
CA GLY A 12 -7.51 -8.02 2.26
C GLY A 12 -6.93 -7.65 0.90
N TYR A 13 -6.27 -6.49 0.84
CA TYR A 13 -5.56 -6.02 -0.35
C TYR A 13 -4.06 -6.16 -0.16
N SER A 14 -3.35 -6.40 -1.26
CA SER A 14 -1.89 -6.40 -1.27
C SER A 14 -1.39 -5.12 -1.93
N LEU A 15 -0.67 -4.29 -1.16
CA LEU A 15 0.06 -3.14 -1.68
C LEU A 15 1.50 -3.54 -1.95
N GLU A 16 1.94 -3.35 -3.18
CA GLU A 16 3.31 -3.60 -3.61
C GLU A 16 4.04 -2.27 -3.80
N VAL A 17 5.18 -2.12 -3.12
CA VAL A 17 6.03 -0.94 -3.19
C VAL A 17 7.21 -1.26 -4.08
N PHE A 18 7.39 -0.49 -5.16
CA PHE A 18 8.49 -0.64 -6.09
C PHE A 18 9.52 0.49 -5.95
N ASP A 19 10.78 0.19 -6.21
CA ASP A 19 11.78 1.22 -6.43
C ASP A 19 11.61 1.88 -7.81
N VAL A 20 12.40 2.92 -8.08
CA VAL A 20 12.37 3.64 -9.36
C VAL A 20 12.83 2.79 -10.55
N LEU A 21 13.43 1.63 -10.32
CA LEU A 21 13.88 0.68 -11.33
C LEU A 21 12.85 -0.44 -11.57
N GLY A 22 11.78 -0.50 -10.77
CA GLY A 22 10.74 -1.53 -10.84
C GLY A 22 10.99 -2.76 -9.97
N ASN A 23 11.97 -2.73 -9.06
CA ASN A 23 12.20 -3.82 -8.10
C ASN A 23 11.23 -3.71 -6.93
N THR A 24 10.62 -4.82 -6.52
CA THR A 24 9.78 -4.87 -5.31
C THR A 24 10.62 -4.66 -4.05
N ILE A 25 10.31 -3.59 -3.31
CA ILE A 25 10.92 -3.27 -2.01
C ILE A 25 10.11 -3.89 -0.88
N ALA A 26 8.78 -3.88 -0.98
CA ALA A 26 7.90 -4.41 0.06
C ALA A 26 6.54 -4.86 -0.50
N VAL A 27 5.95 -5.86 0.14
CA VAL A 27 4.56 -6.29 -0.07
C VAL A 27 3.86 -6.24 1.28
N ILE A 28 2.75 -5.51 1.35
CA ILE A 28 1.98 -5.30 2.58
C ILE A 28 0.56 -5.81 2.33
N THR A 29 0.06 -6.66 3.22
CA THR A 29 -1.36 -7.06 3.21
C THR A 29 -2.11 -6.21 4.22
N LEU A 30 -3.15 -5.52 3.77
CA LEU A 30 -3.93 -4.63 4.60
C LEU A 30 -5.44 -4.79 4.35
N PRO A 31 -6.26 -4.52 5.36
CA PRO A 31 -7.71 -4.42 5.19
C PRO A 31 -8.13 -3.30 4.23
N GLU A 32 -9.24 -3.48 3.50
CA GLU A 32 -9.83 -2.45 2.62
C GLU A 32 -10.05 -1.11 3.34
N SER A 33 -10.51 -1.15 4.60
CA SER A 33 -10.78 0.06 5.38
C SER A 33 -9.54 0.91 5.68
N SER A 34 -8.34 0.39 5.46
CA SER A 34 -7.08 1.13 5.57
C SER A 34 -6.65 1.82 4.27
N ILE A 35 -7.40 1.66 3.18
CA ILE A 35 -7.12 2.27 1.87
C ILE A 35 -8.00 3.50 1.69
N GLU A 36 -7.36 4.66 1.57
CA GLU A 36 -8.04 5.89 1.18
C GLU A 36 -7.77 6.22 -0.29
N PRO A 37 -8.77 6.72 -1.03
CA PRO A 37 -8.58 7.10 -2.42
C PRO A 37 -7.68 8.33 -2.53
N LEU A 38 -6.79 8.32 -3.51
CA LEU A 38 -5.97 9.48 -3.83
C LEU A 38 -6.85 10.60 -4.37
N THR A 39 -6.79 11.77 -3.75
CA THR A 39 -7.49 12.97 -4.24
C THR A 39 -6.54 13.85 -5.07
N GLU A 40 -7.07 14.54 -6.08
CA GLU A 40 -6.27 15.36 -7.01
C GLU A 40 -5.47 16.50 -6.34
N ASN A 41 -5.78 16.83 -5.09
CA ASN A 41 -5.13 17.89 -4.31
C ASN A 41 -4.13 17.35 -3.27
N GLU A 42 -3.86 16.03 -3.26
CA GLU A 42 -2.88 15.44 -2.37
C GLU A 42 -1.50 15.36 -3.01
N ILE A 43 -0.53 16.01 -2.37
CA ILE A 43 0.89 15.91 -2.73
C ILE A 43 1.53 14.86 -1.83
N PHE A 44 1.83 13.70 -2.39
CA PHE A 44 2.62 12.68 -1.71
C PHE A 44 4.07 13.16 -1.59
N ASN A 45 4.54 13.29 -0.34
CA ASN A 45 5.91 13.68 -0.06
C ASN A 45 6.62 12.56 0.70
N VAL A 46 7.64 11.98 0.07
CA VAL A 46 8.56 11.05 0.72
C VAL A 46 9.64 11.86 1.40
N ARG A 47 9.74 11.76 2.73
CA ARG A 47 10.84 12.35 3.51
C ARG A 47 11.82 11.26 3.87
N SER A 48 13.06 11.37 3.41
CA SER A 48 14.15 10.50 3.86
C SER A 48 14.44 10.78 5.33
N LEU A 49 14.44 9.75 6.17
CA LEU A 49 14.90 9.89 7.54
C LEU A 49 16.43 9.95 7.51
N GLU A 50 17.00 11.15 7.61
CA GLU A 50 18.44 11.30 7.82
C GLU A 50 18.77 10.89 9.26
N VAL A 51 19.57 9.82 9.42
CA VAL A 51 20.18 9.49 10.70
C VAL A 51 21.36 10.44 10.89
N ALA A 52 21.25 11.30 11.91
CA ALA A 52 22.28 12.26 12.31
C ALA A 52 23.50 11.59 12.97
#